data_AF-W7F981-F1
#
_entry.id   AF-W7F981-F1
#
_cell.length_a   1.000
_cell.length_b   1.000
_cell.length_c   1.000
_cell.angle_alpha   90.00
_cell.angle_beta   90.00
_cell.angle_gamma   90.00
#
_symmetry.space_group_name_H-M   'P 1'
#
loop_
_entity.id
_entity.type
_entity.pdbx_description
1 polymer ?
#
loop_
_entity_poly.entity_id
_entity_poly.type
_entity_poly.pdbx_seq_one_letter_code
_entity_poly.pdbx_strand_id
1 'polypeptide(L)' 'MAPTLYPRGTVKKIVKAHSNRPLSKNVDILIYLNYVLFMQELINEASIKSKQRGERGVSARSVKRVSEDVLRKYKG' A
#
# COMPACT_ATOMS: atom_id res chain seq x y z
N MET A 1 -2.68 -18.49 -19.63
CA MET A 1 -3.29 -17.21 -19.21
C MET A 1 -2.14 -16.32 -18.75
N ALA A 2 -1.85 -15.23 -19.46
CA ALA A 2 -0.74 -14.35 -19.06
C ALA A 2 -0.99 -13.81 -17.64
N PRO A 3 0.02 -13.76 -16.76
CA PRO A 3 -0.15 -13.18 -15.44
C PRO A 3 -0.57 -11.72 -15.59
N THR A 4 -1.75 -11.39 -15.08
CA THR A 4 -2.21 -10.02 -15.00
C THR A 4 -1.25 -9.24 -14.10
N LEU A 5 -0.85 -8.02 -14.49
CA LEU A 5 0.07 -7.15 -13.75
C LEU A 5 -0.26 -6.98 -12.25
N TYR A 6 -1.52 -7.17 -11.86
CA TYR A 6 -1.97 -7.06 -10.48
C TYR A 6 -3.17 -7.99 -10.19
N PRO A 7 -3.33 -8.47 -8.94
CA PRO A 7 -4.30 -9.49 -8.58
C PRO A 7 -5.73 -8.93 -8.42
N ARG A 8 -6.42 -8.67 -9.54
CA ARG A 8 -7.78 -8.07 -9.58
C ARG A 8 -8.80 -8.77 -8.68
N GLY A 9 -8.81 -10.11 -8.69
CA GLY A 9 -9.76 -10.90 -7.89
C GLY A 9 -9.57 -10.68 -6.39
N THR A 10 -8.33 -10.64 -5.92
CA THR A 10 -7.99 -10.41 -4.51
C THR A 10 -8.38 -9.00 -4.07
N VAL A 11 -8.03 -7.98 -4.86
CA VAL A 11 -8.39 -6.58 -4.57
C VAL A 11 -9.90 -6.44 -4.44
N LYS A 12 -10.67 -6.99 -5.39
CA LYS A 12 -12.14 -6.95 -5.34
C LYS A 12 -12.70 -7.65 -4.09
N LYS A 13 -12.16 -8.81 -3.70
CA LYS A 13 -12.60 -9.54 -2.50
C LYS A 13 -12.35 -8.73 -1.23
N ILE A 14 -11.15 -8.17 -1.06
CA ILE A 14 -10.78 -7.35 0.10
C ILE A 14 -11.68 -6.12 0.18
N VAL A 15 -11.79 -5.36 -0.91
CA VAL A 15 -12.59 -4.13 -0.92
C VAL A 15 -14.07 -4.43 -0.67
N LYS A 16 -14.64 -5.48 -1.26
CA LYS A 16 -16.03 -5.88 -1.02
C LYS A 16 -16.26 -6.23 0.46
N ALA A 17 -15.34 -6.93 1.10
CA ALA A 17 -15.43 -7.30 2.51
C ALA A 17 -15.39 -6.09 3.48
N HIS A 18 -14.70 -5.01 3.11
CA HIS A 18 -14.57 -3.82 3.96
C HIS A 18 -15.52 -2.67 3.61
N SER A 19 -16.02 -2.60 2.37
CA SER A 19 -16.92 -1.52 1.94
C SER A 19 -18.40 -1.90 1.99
N ASN A 20 -18.73 -3.20 1.97
CA ASN A 20 -20.10 -3.71 1.81
C ASN A 20 -20.84 -3.10 0.59
N ARG A 21 -20.11 -2.71 -0.46
CA ARG A 21 -20.66 -2.10 -1.68
C ARG A 21 -20.19 -2.83 -2.93
N PRO A 22 -21.01 -2.85 -4.01
CA PRO A 22 -20.56 -3.35 -5.29
C PRO A 22 -19.49 -2.41 -5.88
N LEU A 23 -18.53 -2.99 -6.62
CA LEU A 23 -17.52 -2.23 -7.36
C LEU A 23 -17.90 -2.13 -8.83
N SER A 24 -17.91 -0.90 -9.34
CA SER A 24 -18.06 -0.65 -10.77
C SER A 24 -16.86 -1.16 -11.57
N LYS A 25 -17.06 -1.31 -12.89
CA LYS A 25 -16.03 -1.80 -13.81
C LYS A 25 -14.75 -0.97 -13.66
N ASN A 26 -13.60 -1.65 -13.53
CA ASN A 26 -12.25 -1.08 -13.47
C ASN A 26 -11.92 -0.18 -12.27
N VAL A 27 -12.83 0.03 -11.31
CA VAL A 27 -12.53 0.75 -10.06
C VAL A 27 -11.42 0.06 -9.26
N ASP A 28 -11.35 -1.27 -9.33
CA ASP A 28 -10.31 -2.08 -8.70
C ASP A 28 -8.89 -1.72 -9.16
N ILE A 29 -8.75 -1.20 -10.38
CA ILE A 29 -7.46 -0.77 -10.94
C ILE A 29 -6.98 0.50 -10.23
N LEU A 30 -7.88 1.47 -10.05
CA LEU A 30 -7.56 2.74 -9.39
C LEU A 30 -7.26 2.54 -7.91
N ILE A 31 -8.02 1.66 -7.24
CA ILE A 31 -7.73 1.27 -5.85
C ILE A 31 -6.35 0.63 -5.75
N TYR A 32 -6.01 -0.28 -6.67
CA TYR A 32 -4.69 -0.90 -6.69
C TYR A 32 -3.57 0.11 -6.95
N LEU A 33 -3.78 1.06 -7.87
CA LEU A 33 -2.82 2.15 -8.12
C LEU A 33 -2.59 2.97 -6.84
N ASN A 34 -3.65 3.35 -6.13
CA ASN A 34 -3.53 4.08 -4.87
C ASN A 34 -2.76 3.27 -3.82
N TYR A 35 -3.00 1.96 -3.72
CA TYR A 35 -2.23 1.06 -2.86
C TYR A 35 -0.74 1.01 -3.25
N VAL A 36 -0.40 0.96 -4.54
CA VAL A 36 1.00 0.94 -5.00
C VAL A 36 1.69 2.26 -4.65
N LEU A 37 1.01 3.40 -4.84
CA LEU A 37 1.53 4.72 -4.45
C LEU A 37 1.77 4.78 -2.94
N PHE A 38 0.84 4.29 -2.13
CA PHE A 38 1.00 4.14 -0.69
C PHE A 38 2.23 3.30 -0.32
N MET A 39 2.41 2.13 -0.95
CA MET A 39 3.55 1.26 -0.69
C MET A 39 4.88 1.90 -1.06
N GLN A 40 4.93 2.63 -2.17
CA GLN A 40 6.11 3.38 -2.60
C GLN A 40 6.48 4.45 -1.57
N GLU A 41 5.51 5.22 -1.09
CA GLU A 41 5.75 6.24 -0.08
C GLU A 41 6.18 5.63 1.27
N LEU A 42 5.51 4.55 1.70
CA LEU A 42 5.85 3.84 2.93
C LEU A 42 7.30 3.34 2.94
N ILE A 43 7.75 2.72 1.84
CA ILE A 43 9.12 2.21 1.71
C ILE A 43 10.13 3.36 1.65
N ASN A 44 9.81 4.44 0.94
CA ASN A 44 10.69 5.62 0.87
C ASN A 44 10.90 6.24 2.24
N GLU A 45 9.83 6.48 3.00
CA GLU A 45 9.90 7.02 4.36
C GLU A 45 10.65 6.07 5.31
N ALA A 46 10.38 4.76 5.22
CA ALA A 46 11.09 3.76 6.03
C ALA A 46 12.60 3.72 5.72
N SER A 47 12.98 3.86 4.45
CA SER A 47 14.38 3.92 4.00
C SER A 47 15.09 5.17 4.52
N ILE A 48 14.43 6.34 4.48
CA ILE A 48 14.97 7.59 5.04
C ILE A 48 15.21 7.45 6.55
N LYS A 49 14.20 6.98 7.30
CA LYS A 49 14.32 6.81 8.76
C LYS A 49 15.36 5.74 9.15
N SER A 50 15.49 4.69 8.34
CA SER A 50 16.53 3.67 8.51
C SER A 50 17.93 4.28 8.36
N LYS A 51 18.17 5.03 7.28
CA LYS A 51 19.46 5.68 7.02
C LYS A 51 19.84 6.69 8.11
N GLN A 52 18.88 7.50 8.57
CA GLN A 52 19.10 8.47 9.66
C GLN A 52 19.57 7.81 10.97
N ARG A 53 19.31 6.52 11.16
CA ARG A 53 19.69 5.75 12.35
C ARG A 53 20.93 4.88 12.15
N GLY A 54 21.55 4.92 10.99
CA GLY A 54 22.69 4.07 10.65
C GLY A 54 22.32 2.60 10.44
N GLU A 55 21.03 2.29 10.23
CA GLU A 55 20.58 0.93 9.90
C GLU A 55 20.99 0.60 8.46
N ARG A 56 21.56 -0.60 8.23
CA ARG A 56 22.07 -1.06 6.91
C ARG A 56 20.97 -1.32 5.86
N GLY A 57 19.70 -1.28 6.25
CA GLY A 57 18.57 -1.53 5.34
C GLY A 57 17.23 -1.40 6.06
N VAL A 58 16.15 -1.50 5.29
CA VAL A 58 14.78 -1.38 5.82
C VAL A 58 14.49 -2.55 6.77
N SER A 59 14.16 -2.22 8.01
CA SER A 59 13.82 -3.18 9.05
C SER A 59 12.32 -3.13 9.37
N ALA A 60 11.77 -4.20 9.96
CA ALA A 60 10.39 -4.20 10.42
C ALA A 60 10.10 -3.04 11.40
N ARG A 61 11.13 -2.66 12.19
CA ARG A 61 11.05 -1.53 13.13
C ARG A 61 11.00 -0.19 12.41
N SER A 62 11.74 0.01 11.32
CA SER A 62 11.69 1.26 10.56
C SER A 62 10.34 1.42 9.85
N VAL A 63 9.79 0.33 9.27
CA VAL A 63 8.45 0.33 8.67
C VAL A 63 7.37 0.64 9.70
N LYS A 64 7.38 -0.03 10.86
CA LYS A 64 6.38 0.20 11.91
C LYS A 64 6.34 1.65 12.39
N ARG A 65 7.50 2.32 12.43
CA ARG A 65 7.59 3.74 12.84
C ARG A 65 6.93 4.69 11.86
N VAL A 66 7.11 4.48 10.56
CA VAL A 66 6.55 5.38 9.53
C VAL A 66 5.11 5.05 9.15
N SER A 67 4.65 3.83 9.48
CA SER A 67 3.34 3.31 9.06
C SER A 67 2.20 4.23 9.46
N GLU A 68 2.18 4.72 10.70
CA GLU A 68 1.09 5.58 11.18
C GLU A 68 1.05 6.92 10.42
N ASP A 69 2.21 7.56 10.23
CA ASP A 69 2.32 8.83 9.54
C ASP A 69 1.91 8.71 8.06
N VAL A 70 2.40 7.68 7.37
CA VAL A 70 2.01 7.46 5.96
C VAL A 70 0.53 7.11 5.86
N LEU A 71 -0.02 6.25 6.72
CA LEU A 71 -1.45 5.94 6.72
C LEU A 71 -2.32 7.17 6.93
N ARG A 72 -1.89 8.12 7.78
CA ARG A 72 -2.62 9.39 7.99
C ARG A 72 -2.67 10.24 6.71
N LYS A 73 -1.64 10.24 5.87
CA LYS A 73 -1.64 10.96 4.58
C LYS A 73 -2.63 10.39 3.56
N TYR A 74 -2.93 9.09 3.65
CA TYR A 74 -3.86 8.38 2.75
C TYR A 74 -5.28 8.26 3.31
N LYS A 75 -5.58 8.90 4.45
CA LYS A 75 -6.95 9.10 4.89
C LYS A 75 -7.59 10.16 4.00
N GLY A 76 -8.37 9.70 3.01
CA GLY A 76 -9.28 10.54 2.23
C GLY A 76 -10.45 11.03 3.08
#